data_AF-A0A966DY93-F1
#
_entry.id   AF-A0A966DY93-F1
#
_cell.length_a   1.000
_cell.length_b   1.000
_cell.length_c   1.000
_cell.angle_alpha   90.00
_cell.angle_beta   90.00
_cell.angle_gamma   90.00
#
_symmetry.space_group_name_H-M   'P 1'
#
loop_
_entity.id
_entity.type
_entity.pdbx_description
1 polymer ?
#
loop_
_entity_poly.entity_id
_entity_poly.type
_entity_poly.pdbx_seq_one_letter_code
_entity_poly.pdbx_strand_id
1 'polypeptide(L)'
;GELQQFGLAVRRLGNYRNPKRFSEELFTLAQQLEPAKVGGLYLQTTRKMRGTTPHFVDKLPQNYFYIPLILKALPNAKIVHLVRDPMDACFASFKQLFADAYLHSYDQGEMARHHARYRHLMSVWRERFPGRFFDISYEDTARDLEPNARALIDYLELPWEDNCLDFHQQEGAVSTASAVQVREPVHTRSIGRWRRYESQLQPMVDALRADGIFVK
;
A
#
# COMPACT_ATOMS: atom_id res chain seq x y z
N GLY A 1 2.44 -4.82 -10.19
CA GLY A 1 1.15 -5.43 -9.80
C GLY A 1 1.17 -5.83 -8.33
N GLU A 2 0.14 -6.53 -7.82
CA GLU A 2 0.13 -7.00 -6.42
C GLU A 2 0.88 -8.33 -6.29
N LEU A 3 2.14 -8.31 -5.81
CA LEU A 3 2.98 -9.51 -5.72
C LEU A 3 2.92 -10.09 -4.31
N GLN A 4 2.47 -11.34 -4.16
CA GLN A 4 2.50 -12.06 -2.88
C GLN A 4 3.87 -12.66 -2.54
N GLN A 5 4.81 -12.60 -3.50
CA GLN A 5 6.06 -13.34 -3.50
C GLN A 5 6.99 -12.97 -2.34
N PHE A 6 6.98 -11.71 -1.88
CA PHE A 6 7.85 -11.31 -0.77
C PHE A 6 7.44 -12.00 0.54
N GLY A 7 6.15 -11.94 0.89
CA GLY A 7 5.60 -12.66 2.04
C GLY A 7 5.76 -14.18 1.90
N LEU A 8 5.57 -14.73 0.69
CA LEU A 8 5.79 -16.16 0.44
C LEU A 8 7.27 -16.57 0.59
N ALA A 9 8.22 -15.70 0.24
CA ALA A 9 9.65 -15.95 0.44
C ALA A 9 9.99 -16.04 1.94
N VAL A 10 9.47 -15.11 2.75
CA VAL A 10 9.60 -15.15 4.23
C VAL A 10 9.05 -16.46 4.78
N ARG A 11 7.83 -16.83 4.38
CA ARG A 11 7.17 -18.07 4.86
C ARG A 11 7.96 -19.31 4.47
N ARG A 12 8.46 -19.38 3.24
CA ARG A 12 9.20 -20.54 2.73
C ARG A 12 10.55 -20.69 3.40
N LEU A 13 11.33 -19.62 3.52
CA LEU A 13 12.65 -19.66 4.14
C LEU A 13 12.58 -19.94 5.64
N GLY A 14 11.51 -19.48 6.30
CA GLY A 14 11.27 -19.77 7.71
C GLY A 14 10.54 -21.11 7.97
N ASN A 15 10.14 -21.87 6.95
CA ASN A 15 9.32 -23.07 7.10
C ASN A 15 8.03 -22.82 7.93
N TYR A 16 7.40 -21.66 7.72
CA TYR A 16 6.20 -21.25 8.45
C TYR A 16 4.95 -22.00 7.94
N ARG A 17 4.31 -22.80 8.81
CA ARG A 17 3.20 -23.71 8.44
C ARG A 17 1.81 -23.23 8.85
N ASN A 18 1.72 -22.20 9.67
CA ASN A 18 0.43 -21.72 10.17
C ASN A 18 -0.37 -21.05 9.03
N PRO A 19 -1.65 -21.40 8.83
CA PRO A 19 -2.45 -20.92 7.69
C PRO A 19 -2.76 -19.42 7.76
N LYS A 20 -2.63 -18.79 8.94
CA LYS A 20 -2.85 -17.34 9.08
C LYS A 20 -1.89 -16.58 8.16
N ARG A 21 -2.43 -15.58 7.45
CA ARG A 21 -1.67 -14.71 6.54
C ARG A 21 -0.57 -13.93 7.28
N PHE A 22 -0.93 -13.38 8.43
CA PHE A 22 -0.03 -12.70 9.37
C PHE A 22 -0.22 -13.26 10.77
N SER A 23 0.87 -13.38 11.51
CA SER A 23 0.89 -13.78 12.92
C SER A 23 2.16 -13.25 13.58
N GLU A 24 2.16 -13.15 14.90
CA GLU A 24 3.35 -12.85 15.68
C GLU A 24 4.48 -13.85 15.37
N GLU A 25 4.17 -15.15 15.33
CA GLU A 25 5.10 -16.22 14.96
C GLU A 25 5.80 -15.95 13.62
N LEU A 26 5.06 -15.52 12.59
CA LEU A 26 5.63 -15.20 11.28
C LEU A 26 6.61 -14.02 11.37
N PHE A 27 6.29 -12.99 12.14
CA PHE A 27 7.16 -11.81 12.29
C PHE A 27 8.38 -12.08 13.18
N THR A 28 8.26 -12.92 14.21
CA THR A 28 9.39 -13.39 15.01
C THR A 28 10.35 -14.22 14.17
N LEU A 29 9.83 -15.12 13.34
CA LEU A 29 10.61 -15.91 12.41
C LEU A 29 11.30 -15.04 11.35
N ALA A 30 10.59 -14.06 10.79
CA ALA A 30 11.14 -13.16 9.79
C ALA A 30 12.39 -12.40 10.27
N GLN A 31 12.50 -12.11 11.57
CA GLN A 31 13.67 -11.46 12.17
C GLN A 31 14.94 -12.33 12.15
N GLN A 32 14.78 -13.66 12.07
CA GLN A 32 15.88 -14.62 12.08
C GLN A 32 16.39 -14.95 10.67
N LEU A 33 15.66 -14.52 9.63
CA LEU A 33 16.02 -14.81 8.24
C LEU A 33 17.14 -13.89 7.76
N GLU A 34 18.06 -14.45 6.98
CA GLU A 34 19.06 -13.66 6.26
C GLU A 34 18.38 -12.82 5.15
N PRO A 35 18.43 -11.47 5.22
CA PRO A 35 17.71 -10.63 4.27
C PRO A 35 18.10 -10.88 2.81
N ALA A 36 19.38 -11.17 2.54
CA ALA A 36 19.87 -11.47 1.19
C ALA A 36 19.21 -12.73 0.60
N LYS A 37 18.94 -13.76 1.41
CA LYS A 37 18.23 -14.97 0.96
C LYS A 37 16.76 -14.66 0.65
N VAL A 38 16.11 -13.83 1.47
CA VAL A 38 14.73 -13.36 1.22
C VAL A 38 14.66 -12.59 -0.10
N GLY A 39 15.56 -11.62 -0.29
CA GLY A 39 15.65 -10.82 -1.52
C GLY A 39 15.93 -11.67 -2.76
N GLY A 40 16.88 -12.60 -2.67
CA GLY A 40 17.21 -13.52 -3.76
C GLY A 40 16.03 -14.40 -4.17
N LEU A 41 15.33 -15.01 -3.21
CA LEU A 41 14.16 -15.84 -3.50
C LEU A 41 13.00 -15.01 -4.06
N TYR A 42 12.79 -13.80 -3.55
CA TYR A 42 11.80 -12.86 -4.08
C TYR A 42 12.09 -12.50 -5.55
N LEU A 43 13.32 -12.10 -5.88
CA LEU A 43 13.72 -11.75 -7.26
C LEU A 43 13.66 -12.96 -8.21
N GLN A 44 13.97 -14.16 -7.70
CA GLN A 44 13.84 -15.41 -8.46
C GLN A 44 12.39 -15.72 -8.79
N THR A 45 11.50 -15.67 -7.79
CA THR A 45 10.08 -16.06 -7.93
C THR A 45 9.25 -15.01 -8.68
N THR A 46 9.67 -13.76 -8.69
CA THR A 46 9.04 -12.68 -9.47
C THR A 46 9.57 -12.58 -10.90
N ARG A 47 10.62 -13.33 -11.29
CA ARG A 47 11.30 -13.23 -12.60
C ARG A 47 10.35 -13.24 -13.79
N LYS A 48 9.37 -14.13 -13.82
CA LYS A 48 8.40 -14.21 -14.92
C LYS A 48 7.43 -13.01 -14.97
N MET A 49 7.15 -12.39 -13.83
CA MET A 49 6.19 -11.28 -13.71
C MET A 49 6.85 -9.91 -13.96
N ARG A 50 8.13 -9.75 -13.61
CA ARG A 50 8.89 -8.52 -13.87
C ARG A 50 9.38 -8.38 -15.32
N GLY A 51 9.33 -9.45 -16.11
CA GLY A 51 9.90 -9.46 -17.46
C GLY A 51 11.41 -9.20 -17.45
N THR A 52 11.89 -8.48 -18.46
CA THR A 52 13.31 -8.16 -18.67
C THR A 52 13.66 -6.70 -18.37
N THR A 53 12.73 -5.91 -17.84
CA THR A 53 12.96 -4.49 -17.56
C THR A 53 13.91 -4.32 -16.36
N PRO A 54 14.73 -3.24 -16.34
CA PRO A 54 15.64 -2.96 -15.23
C PRO A 54 14.90 -2.57 -13.93
N HIS A 55 13.69 -2.02 -14.06
CA HIS A 55 12.84 -1.61 -12.96
C HIS A 55 11.51 -2.39 -12.99
N PHE A 56 10.93 -2.63 -11.82
CA PHE A 56 9.58 -3.19 -11.69
C PHE A 56 8.91 -2.65 -10.42
N VAL A 57 7.57 -2.68 -10.41
CA VAL A 57 6.76 -2.18 -9.30
C VAL A 57 6.00 -3.33 -8.62
N ASP A 58 6.23 -3.47 -7.32
CA ASP A 58 5.43 -4.28 -6.42
C ASP A 58 4.48 -3.39 -5.62
N LYS A 59 3.21 -3.40 -6.01
CA LYS A 59 2.15 -2.64 -5.35
C LYS A 59 1.22 -3.62 -4.66
N LEU A 60 1.54 -3.97 -3.41
CA LEU A 60 0.65 -4.70 -2.51
C LEU A 60 0.52 -3.89 -1.21
N PRO A 61 -0.69 -3.43 -0.81
CA PRO A 61 -0.84 -2.60 0.38
C PRO A 61 -0.18 -3.18 1.64
N GLN A 62 -0.28 -4.49 1.83
CA GLN A 62 0.28 -5.19 2.99
C GLN A 62 1.81 -5.25 3.04
N ASN A 63 2.52 -4.78 2.00
CA ASN A 63 3.98 -4.66 2.04
C ASN A 63 4.45 -3.75 3.19
N TYR A 64 3.57 -2.88 3.74
CA TYR A 64 3.92 -2.02 4.87
C TYR A 64 4.39 -2.79 6.11
N PHE A 65 3.91 -4.01 6.31
CA PHE A 65 4.36 -4.87 7.41
C PHE A 65 5.82 -5.30 7.28
N TYR A 66 6.31 -5.39 6.05
CA TYR A 66 7.64 -5.93 5.73
C TYR A 66 8.67 -4.86 5.37
N ILE A 67 8.33 -3.56 5.38
CA ILE A 67 9.26 -2.50 4.95
C ILE A 67 10.67 -2.63 5.55
N PRO A 68 10.87 -2.82 6.88
CA PRO A 68 12.20 -2.99 7.43
C PRO A 68 12.99 -4.14 6.78
N LEU A 69 12.32 -5.26 6.49
CA LEU A 69 12.93 -6.43 5.86
C LEU A 69 13.12 -6.22 4.35
N ILE A 70 12.19 -5.57 3.65
CA ILE A 70 12.30 -5.20 2.24
C ILE A 70 13.54 -4.33 2.03
N LEU A 71 13.72 -3.28 2.84
CA LEU A 71 14.86 -2.37 2.73
C LEU A 71 16.21 -3.06 2.98
N LYS A 72 16.23 -4.07 3.86
CA LYS A 72 17.44 -4.90 4.10
C LYS A 72 17.68 -5.93 2.99
N ALA A 73 16.62 -6.55 2.47
CA ALA A 73 16.68 -7.60 1.47
C ALA A 73 16.94 -7.06 0.04
N LEU A 74 16.47 -5.85 -0.23
CA LEU A 74 16.55 -5.13 -1.50
C LEU A 74 17.07 -3.71 -1.24
N PRO A 75 18.40 -3.51 -1.10
CA PRO A 75 18.96 -2.23 -0.68
C PRO A 75 18.57 -1.04 -1.57
N ASN A 76 18.34 -1.29 -2.87
CA ASN A 76 17.96 -0.28 -3.85
C ASN A 76 16.43 -0.06 -3.94
N ALA A 77 15.62 -0.73 -3.11
CA ALA A 77 14.19 -0.50 -3.10
C ALA A 77 13.86 0.92 -2.62
N LYS A 78 13.04 1.62 -3.40
CA LYS A 78 12.42 2.90 -3.05
C LYS A 78 10.99 2.65 -2.56
N ILE A 79 10.60 3.23 -1.43
CA ILE A 79 9.23 3.11 -0.91
C ILE A 79 8.43 4.33 -1.36
N VAL A 80 7.34 4.07 -2.08
CA VAL A 80 6.31 5.07 -2.41
C VAL A 80 5.07 4.74 -1.59
N HIS A 81 4.58 5.72 -0.86
CA HIS A 81 3.50 5.55 0.09
C HIS A 81 2.34 6.50 -0.23
N LEU A 82 1.25 5.93 -0.75
CA LEU A 82 0.03 6.69 -1.01
C LEU A 82 -0.69 6.99 0.31
N VAL A 83 -0.80 8.27 0.64
CA VAL A 83 -1.52 8.78 1.80
C VAL A 83 -2.87 9.30 1.34
N ARG A 84 -3.92 8.98 2.09
CA ARG A 84 -5.29 9.42 1.81
C ARG A 84 -5.95 9.86 3.11
N ASP A 85 -6.96 10.73 2.99
CA ASP A 85 -7.85 11.07 4.10
C ASP A 85 -8.34 9.80 4.83
N PRO A 86 -8.22 9.72 6.16
CA PRO A 86 -8.59 8.54 6.93
C PRO A 86 -10.03 8.09 6.73
N MET A 87 -10.99 9.03 6.66
CA MET A 87 -12.38 8.67 6.48
C MET A 87 -12.65 8.16 5.07
N ASP A 88 -12.09 8.81 4.04
CA ASP A 88 -12.21 8.29 2.68
C ASP A 88 -11.54 6.92 2.52
N ALA A 89 -10.40 6.68 3.15
CA ALA A 89 -9.70 5.40 3.11
C ALA A 89 -10.49 4.30 3.83
N CYS A 90 -10.92 4.54 5.07
CA CYS A 90 -11.69 3.58 5.86
C CYS A 90 -13.05 3.29 5.20
N PHE A 91 -13.77 4.31 4.73
CA PHE A 91 -15.05 4.13 4.05
C PHE A 91 -14.89 3.37 2.73
N ALA A 92 -13.85 3.68 1.94
CA ALA A 92 -13.59 2.97 0.68
C ALA A 92 -13.34 1.47 0.91
N SER A 93 -12.62 1.12 1.97
CA SER A 93 -12.42 -0.27 2.36
C SER A 93 -13.71 -0.90 2.88
N PHE A 94 -14.45 -0.20 3.74
CA PHE A 94 -15.66 -0.72 4.38
C PHE A 94 -16.77 -1.10 3.39
N LYS A 95 -16.95 -0.30 2.34
CA LYS A 95 -17.99 -0.55 1.34
C LYS A 95 -17.61 -1.58 0.27
N GLN A 96 -16.38 -2.09 0.29
CA GLN A 96 -15.85 -2.99 -0.74
C GLN A 96 -15.89 -4.43 -0.24
N LEU A 97 -16.44 -5.34 -1.07
CA LEU A 97 -16.38 -6.77 -0.79
C LEU A 97 -14.97 -7.28 -1.14
N PHE A 98 -14.27 -7.78 -0.13
CA PHE A 98 -12.88 -8.29 -0.23
C PHE A 98 -12.74 -9.79 0.03
N ALA A 99 -13.85 -10.51 0.19
CA ALA A 99 -13.86 -11.87 0.72
C ALA A 99 -12.99 -11.96 1.99
N ASP A 100 -11.91 -12.73 1.96
CA ASP A 100 -10.98 -12.97 3.07
C ASP A 100 -9.73 -12.06 3.05
N ALA A 101 -9.58 -11.15 2.08
CA ALA A 101 -8.34 -10.38 1.91
C ALA A 101 -8.13 -9.31 3.00
N TYR A 102 -9.21 -8.67 3.46
CA TYR A 102 -9.19 -7.57 4.43
C TYR A 102 -10.33 -7.73 5.46
N LEU A 103 -10.20 -8.71 6.37
CA LEU A 103 -11.25 -9.03 7.36
C LEU A 103 -11.66 -7.84 8.25
N HIS A 104 -10.73 -6.93 8.54
CA HIS A 104 -11.00 -5.72 9.32
C HIS A 104 -11.91 -4.71 8.61
N SER A 105 -12.18 -4.89 7.31
CA SER A 105 -13.01 -3.96 6.53
C SER A 105 -14.52 -4.09 6.82
N TYR A 106 -15.01 -5.16 7.44
CA TYR A 106 -16.45 -5.39 7.59
C TYR A 106 -17.06 -4.86 8.89
N ASP A 107 -16.27 -4.18 9.72
CA ASP A 107 -16.74 -3.47 10.91
C ASP A 107 -16.15 -2.06 10.92
N GLN A 108 -16.98 -1.05 11.18
CA GLN A 108 -16.56 0.35 11.13
C GLN A 108 -15.49 0.68 12.17
N GLY A 109 -15.68 0.20 13.40
CA GLY A 109 -14.75 0.43 14.49
C GLY A 109 -13.43 -0.31 14.28
N GLU A 110 -13.48 -1.54 13.79
CA GLU A 110 -12.27 -2.31 13.49
C GLU A 110 -11.50 -1.75 12.30
N MET A 111 -12.18 -1.30 11.25
CA MET A 111 -11.54 -0.62 10.12
C MET A 111 -10.82 0.66 10.58
N ALA A 112 -11.45 1.45 11.46
CA ALA A 112 -10.85 2.65 12.03
C ALA A 112 -9.61 2.33 12.89
N ARG A 113 -9.71 1.39 13.83
CA ARG A 113 -8.58 0.96 14.67
C ARG A 113 -7.44 0.37 13.86
N HIS A 114 -7.76 -0.42 12.82
CA HIS A 114 -6.76 -0.94 11.90
C HIS A 114 -6.01 0.19 11.19
N HIS A 115 -6.74 1.18 10.68
CA HIS A 115 -6.14 2.34 10.02
C HIS A 115 -5.25 3.15 10.98
N ALA A 116 -5.67 3.34 12.23
CA ALA A 116 -4.86 4.01 13.24
C ALA A 116 -3.54 3.29 13.52
N ARG A 117 -3.59 1.96 13.70
CA ARG A 117 -2.40 1.11 13.88
C ARG A 117 -1.47 1.16 12.67
N TYR A 118 -2.03 1.13 11.46
CA TYR A 118 -1.25 1.29 10.23
C TYR A 118 -0.54 2.65 10.18
N ARG A 119 -1.24 3.74 10.49
CA ARG A 119 -0.65 5.09 10.49
C ARG A 119 0.49 5.22 11.51
N HIS A 120 0.28 4.69 12.70
CA HIS A 120 1.32 4.65 13.73
C HIS A 120 2.52 3.82 13.26
N LEU A 121 2.30 2.64 12.69
CA LEU A 121 3.39 1.81 12.19
C LEU A 121 4.19 2.50 11.09
N MET A 122 3.52 3.16 10.15
CA MET A 122 4.17 3.94 9.10
C MET A 122 4.96 5.14 9.66
N SER A 123 4.51 5.79 10.74
CA SER A 123 5.30 6.84 11.40
C SER A 123 6.58 6.29 12.02
N VAL A 124 6.51 5.13 12.69
CA VAL A 124 7.71 4.47 13.22
C VAL A 124 8.67 4.10 12.09
N TRP A 125 8.17 3.65 10.93
CA TRP A 125 9.04 3.33 9.80
C TRP A 125 9.71 4.56 9.20
N ARG A 126 8.99 5.67 9.04
CA ARG A 126 9.59 6.93 8.57
C ARG A 126 10.70 7.41 9.49
N GLU A 127 10.48 7.36 10.80
CA GLU A 127 11.47 7.75 11.80
C GLU A 127 12.73 6.88 11.70
N ARG A 128 12.57 5.56 11.51
CA ARG A 128 13.69 4.61 11.46
C ARG A 128 14.45 4.58 10.14
N PHE A 129 13.83 5.01 9.04
CA PHE A 129 14.44 4.98 7.70
C PHE A 129 14.28 6.33 6.99
N PRO A 130 14.94 7.39 7.50
CA PRO A 130 14.87 8.72 6.89
C PRO A 130 15.38 8.67 5.44
N GLY A 131 14.70 9.40 4.54
CA GLY A 131 15.05 9.45 3.12
C GLY A 131 14.70 8.20 2.30
N ARG A 132 14.05 7.19 2.90
CA ARG A 132 13.64 5.95 2.18
C ARG A 132 12.20 5.94 1.69
N PHE A 133 11.47 7.04 1.90
CA PHE A 133 10.04 7.18 1.62
C PHE A 133 9.76 8.40 0.76
N PHE A 134 8.81 8.23 -0.16
CA PHE A 134 8.08 9.32 -0.79
C PHE A 134 6.60 9.17 -0.47
N ASP A 135 6.08 10.08 0.36
CA ASP A 135 4.65 10.15 0.67
C ASP A 135 3.96 10.94 -0.45
N ILE A 136 3.00 10.31 -1.13
CA ILE A 136 2.19 10.93 -2.19
C ILE A 136 0.75 11.08 -1.69
N SER A 137 0.21 12.29 -1.68
CA SER A 137 -1.20 12.52 -1.30
C SER A 137 -2.13 12.12 -2.45
N TYR A 138 -3.12 11.28 -2.14
CA TYR A 138 -4.21 10.95 -3.04
C TYR A 138 -4.99 12.20 -3.46
N GLU A 139 -5.33 13.06 -2.50
CA GLU A 139 -6.15 14.24 -2.74
C GLU A 139 -5.41 15.26 -3.61
N ASP A 140 -4.14 15.53 -3.32
CA ASP A 140 -3.36 16.51 -4.09
C ASP A 140 -3.06 15.98 -5.50
N THR A 141 -2.71 14.70 -5.63
CA THR A 141 -2.51 14.08 -6.95
C THR A 141 -3.79 14.05 -7.78
N ALA A 142 -4.95 13.82 -7.15
CA ALA A 142 -6.23 13.79 -7.85
C ALA A 142 -6.71 15.18 -8.28
N ARG A 143 -6.28 16.24 -7.58
CA ARG A 143 -6.58 17.64 -7.93
C ARG A 143 -5.62 18.19 -8.98
N ASP A 144 -4.34 17.82 -8.89
CA ASP A 144 -3.29 18.33 -9.77
C ASP A 144 -2.24 17.24 -10.05
N LEU A 145 -2.45 16.48 -11.13
CA LEU A 145 -1.69 15.27 -11.41
C LEU A 145 -0.23 15.55 -11.75
N GLU A 146 0.04 16.51 -12.64
CA GLU A 146 1.36 16.71 -13.22
C GLU A 146 2.46 17.03 -12.20
N PRO A 147 2.33 18.04 -11.32
CA PRO A 147 3.39 18.33 -10.35
C PRO A 147 3.63 17.17 -9.38
N ASN A 148 2.57 16.45 -8.98
CA ASN A 148 2.67 15.29 -8.10
C ASN A 148 3.34 14.09 -8.81
N ALA A 149 2.99 13.84 -10.07
CA ALA A 149 3.62 12.81 -10.89
C ALA A 149 5.08 13.13 -11.16
N ARG A 150 5.41 14.37 -11.50
CA ARG A 150 6.80 14.82 -11.72
C ARG A 150 7.65 14.63 -10.46
N ALA A 151 7.14 15.04 -9.29
CA ALA A 151 7.84 14.84 -8.01
C ALA A 151 8.08 13.35 -7.69
N LEU A 152 7.12 12.49 -8.00
CA LEU A 152 7.28 11.04 -7.86
C LEU A 152 8.36 10.49 -8.80
N ILE A 153 8.33 10.88 -10.08
CA ILE A 153 9.30 10.42 -11.08
C ILE A 153 10.72 10.90 -10.73
N ASP A 154 10.86 12.13 -10.26
CA ASP A 154 12.13 12.68 -9.76
C ASP A 154 12.65 11.89 -8.56
N TYR A 155 11.80 11.62 -7.56
CA TYR A 155 12.18 10.76 -6.42
C TYR A 155 12.60 9.36 -6.88
N LEU A 156 11.98 8.81 -7.92
CA LEU A 156 12.34 7.51 -8.48
C LEU A 156 13.63 7.54 -9.31
N GLU A 157 14.21 8.71 -9.56
CA GLU A 157 15.39 8.92 -10.42
C GLU A 157 15.18 8.38 -11.85
N LEU A 158 13.96 8.57 -12.37
CA LEU A 158 13.58 8.15 -13.71
C LEU A 158 13.41 9.38 -14.62
N PRO A 159 13.67 9.25 -15.94
CA PRO A 159 13.35 10.31 -16.88
C PRO A 159 11.83 10.52 -16.95
N TRP A 160 11.41 11.77 -17.14
CA TRP A 160 10.01 12.10 -17.36
C TRP A 160 9.51 11.56 -18.70
N GLU A 161 8.30 10.99 -18.69
CA GLU A 161 7.56 10.58 -19.88
C GLU A 161 6.14 11.14 -19.80
N ASP A 162 5.65 11.78 -20.86
CA ASP A 162 4.30 12.38 -20.89
C ASP A 162 3.18 11.34 -20.68
N ASN A 163 3.45 10.07 -21.00
CA ASN A 163 2.59 8.92 -20.73
C ASN A 163 2.24 8.75 -19.23
N CYS A 164 2.98 9.40 -18.32
CA CYS A 164 2.64 9.47 -16.91
C CYS A 164 1.33 10.23 -16.65
N LEU A 165 0.96 11.17 -17.54
CA LEU A 165 -0.33 11.89 -17.50
C LEU A 165 -1.44 11.11 -18.18
N ASP A 166 -1.09 10.31 -19.19
CA ASP A 166 -2.00 9.46 -19.96
C ASP A 166 -2.11 8.02 -19.45
N PHE A 167 -1.94 7.83 -18.13
CA PHE A 167 -1.95 6.49 -17.50
C PHE A 167 -3.20 5.66 -17.81
N HIS A 168 -4.34 6.32 -18.02
CA HIS A 168 -5.63 5.70 -18.30
C HIS A 168 -5.71 5.06 -19.71
N GLN A 169 -4.81 5.44 -20.61
CA GLN A 169 -4.70 4.90 -21.98
C GLN A 169 -3.88 3.60 -22.04
N GLN A 170 -3.21 3.21 -20.94
CA GLN A 170 -2.40 2.00 -20.88
C GLN A 170 -3.28 0.75 -20.98
N GLU A 171 -2.96 -0.14 -21.93
CA GLU A 171 -3.72 -1.37 -22.20
C GLU A 171 -3.46 -2.51 -21.20
N GLY A 172 -2.51 -2.32 -20.28
CA GLY A 172 -2.11 -3.31 -19.29
C GLY A 172 -3.27 -3.81 -18.42
N ALA A 173 -3.24 -5.10 -18.09
CA ALA A 173 -4.22 -5.68 -17.17
C ALA A 173 -4.06 -5.09 -15.75
N VAL A 174 -5.13 -4.52 -15.20
CA VAL A 174 -5.22 -4.06 -13.81
C VAL A 174 -6.07 -5.06 -13.03
N SER A 175 -5.45 -5.88 -12.18
CA SER A 175 -6.12 -6.90 -11.37
C SER A 175 -6.36 -6.42 -9.94
N THR A 176 -7.11 -5.33 -9.76
CA THR A 176 -7.42 -4.76 -8.43
C THR A 176 -8.90 -4.41 -8.31
N ALA A 177 -9.41 -4.26 -7.08
CA ALA A 177 -10.78 -3.77 -6.84
C ALA A 177 -11.05 -2.38 -7.45
N SER A 178 -10.01 -1.61 -7.76
CA SER A 178 -10.08 -0.31 -8.41
C SER A 178 -9.87 -0.36 -9.93
N ALA A 179 -9.85 -1.55 -10.56
CA ALA A 179 -9.51 -1.71 -11.98
C ALA A 179 -10.34 -0.83 -12.93
N VAL A 180 -11.65 -0.68 -12.67
CA VAL A 180 -12.53 0.16 -13.48
C VAL A 180 -12.16 1.64 -13.35
N GLN A 181 -11.80 2.08 -12.14
CA GLN A 181 -11.48 3.49 -11.86
C GLN A 181 -10.14 3.92 -12.46
N VAL A 182 -9.18 3.00 -12.57
CA VAL A 182 -7.85 3.28 -13.12
C VAL A 182 -7.89 3.51 -14.65
N ARG A 183 -8.97 3.07 -15.31
CA ARG A 183 -9.18 3.27 -16.76
C ARG A 183 -9.86 4.58 -17.11
N GLU A 184 -10.15 5.41 -16.12
CA GLU A 184 -10.70 6.74 -16.30
C GLU A 184 -9.60 7.79 -16.09
N PRO A 185 -9.69 8.97 -16.73
CA PRO A 185 -8.85 10.10 -16.38
C PRO A 185 -8.91 10.42 -14.89
N VAL A 186 -7.86 11.06 -14.37
CA VAL A 186 -7.80 11.48 -12.97
C VAL A 186 -9.04 12.28 -12.58
N HIS A 187 -9.62 11.97 -11.42
CA HIS A 187 -10.85 12.60 -10.97
C HIS A 187 -10.93 12.69 -9.44
N THR A 188 -11.65 13.69 -8.94
CA THR A 188 -11.82 13.96 -7.50
C THR A 188 -13.09 13.34 -6.89
N ARG A 189 -13.91 12.61 -7.66
CA ARG A 189 -15.22 12.06 -7.25
C ARG A 189 -15.21 11.17 -6.00
N SER A 190 -14.06 10.62 -5.63
CA SER A 190 -13.91 9.77 -4.44
C SER A 190 -13.42 10.51 -3.21
N ILE A 191 -13.11 11.81 -3.32
CA ILE A 191 -12.73 12.67 -2.20
C ILE A 191 -13.99 13.15 -1.48
N GLY A 192 -14.03 13.02 -0.16
CA GLY A 192 -15.16 13.36 0.69
C GLY A 192 -16.41 12.52 0.45
N ARG A 193 -16.30 11.37 -0.23
CA ARG A 193 -17.48 10.57 -0.63
C ARG A 193 -18.19 9.98 0.60
N TRP A 194 -17.45 9.76 1.68
CA TRP A 194 -17.98 9.28 2.96
C TRP A 194 -19.02 10.24 3.56
N ARG A 195 -18.95 11.55 3.28
CA ARG A 195 -19.86 12.56 3.84
C ARG A 195 -21.33 12.34 3.48
N ARG A 196 -21.60 11.65 2.37
CA ARG A 196 -22.96 11.23 1.99
C ARG A 196 -23.59 10.26 2.99
N TYR A 197 -22.77 9.63 3.81
CA TYR A 197 -23.13 8.63 4.81
C TYR A 197 -22.64 9.04 6.21
N GLU A 198 -22.39 10.34 6.43
CA GLU A 198 -21.77 10.85 7.66
C GLU A 198 -22.50 10.37 8.92
N SER A 199 -23.84 10.40 8.92
CA SER A 199 -24.64 9.93 10.07
C SER A 199 -24.50 8.42 10.31
N GLN A 200 -24.39 7.60 9.27
CA GLN A 200 -24.21 6.15 9.40
C GLN A 200 -22.77 5.78 9.74
N LEU A 201 -21.81 6.66 9.45
CA LEU A 201 -20.39 6.45 9.69
C LEU A 201 -19.89 7.02 11.02
N GLN A 202 -20.80 7.48 11.89
CA GLN A 202 -20.44 8.00 13.21
C GLN A 202 -19.59 7.02 14.04
N PRO A 203 -19.86 5.69 14.06
CA PRO A 203 -18.99 4.73 14.77
C PRO A 203 -17.55 4.73 14.26
N MET A 204 -17.35 4.91 12.95
CA MET A 204 -16.02 5.03 12.35
C MET A 204 -15.32 6.32 12.76
N VAL A 205 -16.04 7.45 12.72
CA VAL A 205 -15.52 8.77 13.14
C VAL A 205 -15.10 8.75 14.60
N ASP A 206 -15.94 8.20 15.48
CA ASP A 206 -15.67 8.14 16.91
C ASP A 206 -14.46 7.26 17.22
N ALA A 207 -14.34 6.11 16.55
CA ALA A 207 -13.19 5.22 16.68
C ALA A 207 -11.88 5.87 16.19
N LEU A 208 -11.90 6.57 15.05
CA LEU A 208 -10.72 7.31 14.57
C LEU A 208 -10.31 8.41 15.56
N ARG A 209 -11.28 9.17 16.09
CA ARG A 209 -11.02 10.22 17.09
C ARG A 209 -10.45 9.66 18.38
N ALA A 210 -10.96 8.52 18.85
CA ALA A 210 -10.45 7.84 20.04
C ALA A 210 -8.98 7.45 19.91
N ASP A 211 -8.52 7.13 18.69
CA ASP A 211 -7.13 6.84 18.37
C ASP A 211 -6.31 8.08 17.93
N GLY A 212 -6.83 9.30 18.17
CA GLY A 212 -6.12 10.56 17.89
C GLY A 212 -6.10 10.99 16.41
N ILE A 213 -6.96 10.40 15.57
CA ILE A 213 -7.10 10.76 14.17
C ILE A 213 -8.33 11.65 14.00
N PHE A 214 -8.07 12.94 13.77
CA PHE A 214 -9.12 13.93 13.55
C PHE A 214 -9.53 13.98 12.08
N VAL A 215 -10.83 13.82 11.85
CA VAL A 215 -11.47 13.96 10.54
C VAL A 215 -11.60 15.44 10.19
N LYS A 216 -11.20 15.82 8.97
CA LYS A 216 -11.37 17.17 8.42
C LYS A 216 -12.65 17.24 7.58
#